data_AF-A0A0F9MFA8-F1
#
_entry.id   AF-A0A0F9MFA8-F1
#
_cell.length_a   1.000
_cell.length_b   1.000
_cell.length_c   1.000
_cell.angle_alpha   90.00
_cell.angle_beta   90.00
_cell.angle_gamma   90.00
#
_symmetry.space_group_name_H-M   'P 1'
#
loop_
_entity.id
_entity.type
_entity.pdbx_description
1 polymer ?
#
loop_
_entity_poly.entity_id
_entity_poly.type
_entity_poly.pdbx_seq_one_letter_code
_entity_poly.pdbx_strand_id
1 'polypeptide(L)'
;MAIELAPPTFTNGAPTKLTNELAEKICGYIAQGNYASVACHAVGISPDTMMLWKRNAEQGVEPYLSFLLALKDAEAQAEVRLVGLVGEIATSEKQWAAAMTLLERRHPQRWGR
;
A
#
# COMPACT_ATOMS: atom_id res chain seq x y z
N MET A 1 -1.42 0.41 12.18
CA MET A 1 -2.70 -0.31 12.03
C MET A 1 -2.40 -1.75 12.35
N ALA A 2 -3.09 -2.36 13.31
CA ALA A 2 -2.92 -3.78 13.58
C ALA A 2 -3.52 -4.56 12.40
N ILE A 3 -2.75 -5.45 11.77
CA ILE A 3 -3.23 -6.28 10.66
C ILE A 3 -3.30 -7.72 11.14
N GLU A 4 -4.52 -8.25 11.13
CA GLU A 4 -4.77 -9.65 11.40
C GLU A 4 -5.05 -10.36 10.07
N LEU A 5 -4.03 -11.06 9.56
CA LEU A 5 -4.18 -11.83 8.33
C LEU A 5 -5.03 -13.08 8.61
N ALA A 6 -5.91 -13.44 7.67
CA ALA A 6 -6.62 -14.70 7.75
C ALA A 6 -5.64 -15.88 7.68
N PRO A 7 -5.90 -17.00 8.38
CA PRO A 7 -5.16 -18.25 8.16
C PRO A 7 -5.36 -18.73 6.71
N PRO A 8 -4.41 -19.46 6.08
CA PRO A 8 -3.26 -20.14 6.67
C PRO A 8 -1.94 -19.36 6.53
N THR A 9 -1.20 -19.23 7.63
CA THR A 9 0.16 -18.64 7.67
C THR A 9 1.25 -19.55 7.07
N PHE A 10 0.87 -20.63 6.37
CA PHE A 10 1.76 -21.61 5.77
C PHE A 10 1.38 -21.84 4.30
N THR A 11 2.38 -21.99 3.43
CA THR A 11 2.22 -22.40 2.02
C THR A 11 2.99 -23.70 1.83
N ASN A 12 2.31 -24.77 1.43
CA ASN A 12 2.91 -26.11 1.23
C ASN A 12 3.74 -26.63 2.44
N GLY A 13 3.26 -26.38 3.67
CA GLY A 13 3.92 -26.86 4.90
C GLY A 13 5.07 -25.98 5.41
N ALA A 14 5.48 -24.95 4.66
CA ALA A 14 6.46 -23.95 5.13
C ALA A 14 5.75 -22.65 5.54
N PRO A 15 6.21 -21.94 6.59
CA PRO A 15 5.67 -20.63 6.94
C PRO A 15 5.79 -19.68 5.75
N THR A 16 4.72 -18.94 5.45
CA THR A 16 4.85 -17.88 4.45
C THR A 16 5.78 -16.80 4.97
N LYS A 17 6.48 -16.10 4.07
CA LYS A 17 7.24 -14.89 4.43
C LYS A 17 6.32 -13.75 4.92
N LEU A 18 5.04 -13.79 4.55
CA LEU A 18 4.04 -12.79 4.90
C LEU A 18 3.49 -13.08 6.31
N THR A 19 4.02 -12.36 7.28
CA THR A 19 3.53 -12.34 8.66
C THR A 19 2.67 -11.09 8.90
N ASN A 20 1.88 -11.09 9.98
CA ASN A 20 1.13 -9.91 10.41
C ASN A 20 2.06 -8.70 10.59
N GLU A 21 3.17 -8.85 11.32
CA GLU A 21 4.13 -7.76 11.55
C GLU A 21 4.72 -7.22 10.22
N LEU A 22 5.02 -8.10 9.27
CA LEU A 22 5.54 -7.68 7.97
C LEU A 22 4.47 -6.92 7.17
N ALA A 23 3.24 -7.43 7.16
CA ALA A 23 2.10 -6.76 6.53
C ALA A 23 1.87 -5.37 7.13
N GLU A 24 1.91 -5.24 8.47
CA GLU A 24 1.78 -3.97 9.18
C GLU A 24 2.83 -2.95 8.76
N LYS A 25 4.10 -3.38 8.66
CA LYS A 25 5.19 -2.51 8.21
C LYS A 25 4.98 -2.05 6.77
N ILE A 26 4.65 -2.95 5.85
CA ILE A 26 4.43 -2.61 4.45
C ILE A 26 3.24 -1.64 4.32
N CYS A 27 2.09 -1.98 4.90
CA CYS A 27 0.91 -1.11 4.87
C CYS A 27 1.16 0.23 5.57
N GLY A 28 1.97 0.25 6.62
CA GLY A 28 2.40 1.48 7.29
C GLY A 28 3.17 2.41 6.34
N TYR A 29 4.12 1.89 5.56
CA TYR A 29 4.84 2.70 4.57
C TYR A 29 3.95 3.17 3.43
N ILE A 30 3.03 2.32 2.97
CA ILE A 30 2.04 2.68 1.94
C ILE A 30 1.13 3.80 2.42
N ALA A 31 0.60 3.72 3.65
CA ALA A 31 -0.26 4.74 4.26
C ALA A 31 0.44 6.09 4.47
N GLN A 32 1.78 6.11 4.46
CA GLN A 32 2.60 7.32 4.45
C GLN A 32 2.81 7.89 3.04
N GLY A 33 2.30 7.23 2.00
CA GLY A 33 2.39 7.67 0.60
C GLY A 33 3.55 7.07 -0.18
N ASN A 34 4.28 6.09 0.36
CA ASN A 34 5.36 5.45 -0.39
C ASN A 34 4.82 4.61 -1.56
N TYR A 35 5.68 4.33 -2.54
CA TYR A 35 5.39 3.32 -3.57
C TYR A 35 5.53 1.91 -3.00
N ALA A 36 4.74 0.96 -3.50
CA ALA A 36 4.81 -0.43 -3.07
C ALA A 36 6.21 -1.04 -3.23
N SER A 37 6.92 -0.72 -4.31
CA SER A 37 8.31 -1.15 -4.50
C SER A 37 9.24 -0.67 -3.39
N VAL A 38 9.10 0.58 -2.94
CA VAL A 38 9.90 1.16 -1.85
C VAL A 38 9.53 0.52 -0.52
N ALA A 39 8.23 0.38 -0.23
CA ALA A 39 7.74 -0.26 0.98
C ALA A 39 8.23 -1.71 1.11
N CYS A 40 8.18 -2.50 0.02
CA CYS A 40 8.70 -3.86 -0.02
C CYS A 40 10.21 -3.90 0.18
N HIS A 41 10.97 -3.04 -0.50
CA HIS A 41 12.42 -3.01 -0.37
C HIS A 41 12.86 -2.64 1.06
N ALA A 42 12.16 -1.70 1.69
CA ALA A 42 12.43 -1.27 3.07
C ALA A 42 12.28 -2.38 4.11
N VAL A 43 11.56 -3.46 3.79
CA VAL A 43 11.39 -4.64 4.66
C VAL A 43 12.06 -5.90 4.11
N GLY A 44 12.90 -5.77 3.08
CA GLY A 44 13.66 -6.89 2.50
C GLY A 44 12.84 -7.84 1.61
N ILE A 45 11.70 -7.38 1.09
CA ILE A 45 10.86 -8.15 0.15
C ILE A 45 11.16 -7.75 -1.28
N SER A 46 11.45 -8.75 -2.13
CA SER A 46 11.70 -8.52 -3.55
C SER A 46 10.40 -8.17 -4.30
N PRO A 47 10.49 -7.41 -5.41
CA PRO A 47 9.34 -7.14 -6.27
C PRO A 47 8.64 -8.42 -6.75
N ASP A 48 9.40 -9.46 -7.08
CA ASP A 48 8.85 -10.75 -7.53
C ASP A 48 8.01 -11.43 -6.45
N THR A 49 8.45 -11.35 -5.20
CA THR A 49 7.70 -11.89 -4.05
C THR A 49 6.37 -11.15 -3.89
N MET A 50 6.39 -9.83 -4.03
CA MET A 50 5.17 -9.01 -3.98
C MET A 50 4.21 -9.32 -5.14
N MET A 51 4.72 -9.51 -6.35
CA MET A 51 3.90 -9.91 -7.51
C MET A 51 3.27 -11.29 -7.30
N LEU A 52 4.03 -12.24 -6.76
CA LEU A 52 3.50 -13.57 -6.43
C LEU A 52 2.36 -13.48 -5.41
N TRP A 53 2.52 -12.68 -4.35
CA TRP A 53 1.46 -12.47 -3.36
C TRP A 53 0.21 -11.87 -3.99
N LYS A 54 0.35 -10.86 -4.87
CA LYS A 54 -0.78 -10.29 -5.60
C LYS A 54 -1.50 -11.32 -6.48
N ARG A 55 -0.75 -12.13 -7.22
CA ARG A 55 -1.33 -13.20 -8.06
C ARG A 55 -2.10 -14.23 -7.23
N ASN A 56 -1.56 -14.62 -6.07
CA ASN A 56 -2.25 -15.54 -5.17
C ASN A 56 -3.52 -14.90 -4.58
N ALA A 57 -3.47 -13.62 -4.25
CA ALA A 57 -4.63 -12.87 -3.77
C ALA A 57 -5.75 -12.77 -4.83
N GLU A 58 -5.40 -12.56 -6.10
CA GLU A 58 -6.37 -12.57 -7.22
C GLU A 58 -7.07 -13.93 -7.39
N GLN A 59 -6.42 -15.00 -6.96
CA GLN A 59 -6.99 -16.35 -6.92
C GLN A 59 -7.77 -16.65 -5.63
N GLY A 60 -7.88 -15.67 -4.72
CA GLY A 60 -8.57 -15.82 -3.44
C GLY A 60 -7.81 -16.62 -2.39
N VAL A 61 -6.48 -16.76 -2.54
CA VAL A 61 -5.65 -17.55 -1.62
C VAL A 61 -5.27 -16.71 -0.40
N GLU A 62 -5.59 -17.21 0.79
CA GLU A 62 -5.13 -16.63 2.06
C GLU A 62 -3.67 -17.04 2.38
N PRO A 63 -2.89 -16.19 3.08
CA PRO A 63 -3.24 -14.89 3.69
C PRO A 63 -3.13 -13.71 2.71
N TYR A 64 -2.83 -13.98 1.44
CA TYR A 64 -2.49 -12.97 0.46
C TYR A 64 -3.67 -12.08 0.08
N LEU A 65 -4.88 -12.65 0.05
CA LEU A 65 -6.12 -11.89 -0.17
C LEU A 65 -6.33 -10.87 0.95
N SER A 66 -6.29 -11.29 2.21
CA SER A 66 -6.38 -10.39 3.37
C SER A 66 -5.34 -9.26 3.31
N PHE A 67 -4.10 -9.60 2.96
CA PHE A 67 -3.04 -8.61 2.80
C PHE A 67 -3.31 -7.63 1.65
N LEU A 68 -3.82 -8.09 0.51
CA LEU A 68 -4.14 -7.22 -0.62
C LEU A 68 -5.27 -6.24 -0.29
N LEU A 69 -6.25 -6.66 0.51
CA LEU A 69 -7.31 -5.79 1.02
C LEU A 69 -6.71 -4.72 1.95
N ALA A 70 -5.88 -5.13 2.92
CA ALA A 70 -5.20 -4.19 3.81
C ALA A 70 -4.29 -3.19 3.07
N LEU A 71 -3.65 -3.61 1.97
CA LEU A 71 -2.89 -2.71 1.09
C LEU A 71 -3.78 -1.66 0.43
N LYS A 72 -4.96 -2.05 -0.07
CA LYS A 72 -5.91 -1.10 -0.67
C LYS A 72 -6.40 -0.08 0.36
N ASP A 73 -6.66 -0.52 1.58
CA ASP A 73 -7.04 0.37 2.68
C ASP A 73 -5.93 1.36 3.02
N ALA A 74 -4.67 0.89 3.05
CA ALA A 74 -3.51 1.75 3.26
C ALA A 74 -3.33 2.77 2.12
N GLU A 75 -3.55 2.38 0.86
CA GLU A 75 -3.52 3.28 -0.29
C GLU A 75 -4.61 4.36 -0.18
N ALA A 76 -5.83 3.98 0.22
CA ALA A 76 -6.92 4.92 0.46
C ALA A 76 -6.58 5.90 1.59
N GLN A 77 -5.99 5.43 2.70
CA GLN A 77 -5.54 6.30 3.79
C GLN A 77 -4.46 7.30 3.34
N ALA A 78 -3.54 6.86 2.48
CA ALA A 78 -2.52 7.73 1.91
C ALA A 78 -3.14 8.84 1.04
N GLU A 79 -4.13 8.49 0.22
CA GLU A 79 -4.86 9.46 -0.61
C GLU A 79 -5.63 10.47 0.25
N VAL A 80 -6.37 10.00 1.27
CA VAL A 80 -7.08 10.89 2.23
C VAL A 80 -6.11 11.86 2.90
N ARG A 81 -4.96 11.36 3.37
CA ARG A 81 -3.92 12.21 3.99
C ARG A 81 -3.38 13.24 3.01
N LEU A 82 -3.09 12.82 1.78
CA LEU A 82 -2.54 13.71 0.77
C LEU A 82 -3.55 14.81 0.38
N VAL A 83 -4.83 14.46 0.23
CA VAL A 83 -5.90 15.44 -0.01
C VAL A 83 -6.06 16.41 1.15
N GLY A 84 -6.03 15.92 2.40
CA GLY A 84 -6.04 16.77 3.59
C GLY A 84 -4.86 17.75 3.61
N LEU A 85 -3.66 17.25 3.31
CA LEU A 85 -2.44 18.05 3.21
C LEU A 85 -2.54 19.13 2.12
N VAL A 86 -3.14 18.80 0.97
CA VAL A 86 -3.42 19.80 -0.08
C VAL A 86 -4.35 20.88 0.48
N GLY A 87 -5.42 20.51 1.16
CA GLY A 87 -6.36 21.47 1.77
C GLY A 87 -5.72 22.38 2.82
N GLU A 88 -4.79 21.85 3.62
CA GLU A 88 -4.07 22.62 4.65
C GLU A 88 -2.95 23.51 4.08
N ILE A 89 -2.17 23.00 3.12
CA ILE A 89 -0.96 23.67 2.62
C ILE A 89 -1.25 24.52 1.37
N ALA A 90 -2.40 24.41 0.71
CA ALA A 90 -2.77 25.26 -0.44
C ALA A 90 -3.07 26.73 -0.06
N THR A 91 -2.23 27.33 0.78
CA THR A 91 -2.17 28.75 1.10
C THR A 91 -1.49 29.58 0.01
N SER A 92 -0.77 28.92 -0.91
CA SER A 92 -0.14 29.54 -2.08
C SER A 92 -0.24 28.65 -3.33
N GLU A 93 -0.28 29.28 -4.52
CA GLU A 93 -0.43 28.58 -5.81
C GLU A 93 0.67 27.52 -6.04
N LYS A 94 1.92 27.81 -5.64
CA LYS A 94 3.06 26.88 -5.84
C LYS A 94 2.91 25.59 -5.03
N GLN A 95 2.42 25.69 -3.79
CA GLN A 95 2.25 24.54 -2.92
C GLN A 95 1.08 23.68 -3.36
N TRP A 96 -0.03 24.32 -3.77
CA TRP A 96 -1.16 23.64 -4.38
C TRP A 96 -0.74 22.88 -5.64
N ALA A 97 0.00 23.52 -6.55
CA ALA A 97 0.45 22.87 -7.79
C ALA A 97 1.33 21.64 -7.52
N ALA A 98 2.26 21.71 -6.56
CA ALA A 98 3.11 20.59 -6.20
C ALA A 98 2.31 19.41 -5.62
N ALA A 99 1.36 19.70 -4.72
CA ALA A 99 0.55 18.68 -4.08
C ALA A 99 -0.44 18.03 -5.08
N MET A 100 -1.02 18.83 -5.98
CA MET A 100 -1.91 18.35 -7.04
C MET A 100 -1.17 17.50 -8.09
N THR A 101 0.05 17.90 -8.46
CA THR A 101 0.93 17.09 -9.33
C THR A 101 1.17 15.69 -8.75
N LEU A 102 1.33 15.58 -7.43
CA LEU A 102 1.52 14.29 -6.77
C LEU A 102 0.25 13.44 -6.84
N LEU A 103 -0.94 14.03 -6.62
CA LEU A 103 -2.23 13.34 -6.75
C LEU A 103 -2.47 12.82 -8.18
N GLU A 104 -2.24 13.66 -9.18
CA GLU A 104 -2.37 13.32 -10.61
C GLU A 104 -1.50 12.11 -10.99
N ARG A 105 -0.23 12.11 -10.56
CA ARG A 105 0.71 11.03 -10.90
C ARG A 105 0.39 9.71 -10.19
N ARG A 106 -0.20 9.76 -9.00
CA ARG A 106 -0.51 8.55 -8.20
C ARG A 106 -1.88 7.97 -8.53
N HIS A 107 -2.85 8.82 -8.83
CA HIS A 107 -4.23 8.45 -9.04
C HIS A 107 -4.76 9.06 -10.35
N PRO A 108 -4.13 8.76 -11.50
CA PRO A 108 -4.42 9.42 -12.77
C PRO A 108 -5.87 9.22 -13.22
N GLN A 109 -6.50 8.10 -12.87
CA GLN A 109 -7.91 7.88 -13.23
C GLN A 109 -8.89 8.81 -12.50
N ARG A 110 -8.56 9.30 -11.31
CA ARG A 110 -9.44 10.17 -10.52
C ARG A 110 -9.05 11.64 -10.60
N TRP A 111 -7.75 11.90 -10.72
CA TRP A 111 -7.18 13.25 -10.61
C TRP A 111 -6.53 13.73 -11.90
N GLY A 112 -6.33 12.86 -12.89
CA GLY A 112 -5.74 13.24 -14.18
C GLY A 112 -6.63 14.21 -14.94
N ARG A 113 -6.00 15.21 -15.54
CA ARG A 113 -6.59 16.15 -16.50
C ARG A 113 -6.33 15.73 -17.93
#